data_AF-A0A2P9GTB5-F1
#
_entry.id   AF-A0A2P9GTB5-F1
#
_cell.length_a   1.000
_cell.length_b   1.000
_cell.length_c   1.000
_cell.angle_alpha   90.00
_cell.angle_beta   90.00
_cell.angle_gamma   90.00
#
_symmetry.space_group_name_H-M   'P 1'
#
loop_
_entity.id
_entity.type
_entity.pdbx_description
1 polymer ?
#
loop_
_entity_poly.entity_id
_entity_poly.type
_entity_poly.pdbx_seq_one_letter_code
_entity_poly.pdbx_strand_id
1 'polypeptide(L)'
;MKNTRQKCKDKCDKYIQKIILKDKLEKELMDIFTTLQTDIQNEAIPTCSAFPEFGAIGGTVVYAAAVKAAIDVGMKAAIEGLKGVTGLSALLKEKITYLVTPTNFKCPDALITVVQNVKNTKCVGTATNSQILCILPEDQWVTRIYPKTVEAAREASEAYISTLSNSTTITTFLTHPIVISAIVVISIALILLIIYLILCYRRKKKMKKKLQYTKLLK
;
A
#
# COMPACT_ATOMS: atom_id res chain seq x y z
N MET A 1 -38.47 -17.88 -41.14
CA MET A 1 -37.41 -18.22 -40.16
C MET A 1 -36.22 -17.22 -40.12
N LYS A 2 -36.45 -15.88 -40.12
CA LYS A 2 -35.36 -14.87 -40.00
C LYS A 2 -35.20 -14.28 -38.57
N ASN A 3 -36.27 -14.31 -37.76
CA ASN A 3 -36.32 -13.63 -36.46
C ASN A 3 -35.50 -14.27 -35.33
N THR A 4 -35.25 -15.59 -35.37
CA THR A 4 -34.46 -16.30 -34.34
C THR A 4 -32.96 -16.14 -34.52
N ARG A 5 -32.46 -15.99 -35.77
CA ARG A 5 -31.03 -15.76 -36.05
C ARG A 5 -30.58 -14.34 -35.68
N GLN A 6 -31.43 -13.34 -35.89
CA GLN A 6 -31.13 -11.95 -35.54
C GLN A 6 -31.04 -11.76 -34.02
N LYS A 7 -32.00 -12.31 -33.26
CA LYS A 7 -32.00 -12.29 -31.78
C LYS A 7 -30.76 -12.93 -31.14
N CYS A 8 -30.21 -14.00 -31.74
CA CYS A 8 -28.96 -14.59 -31.28
C CYS A 8 -27.73 -13.71 -31.56
N LYS A 9 -27.76 -12.91 -32.65
CA LYS A 9 -26.66 -12.02 -33.02
C LYS A 9 -26.61 -10.81 -32.08
N ASP A 10 -27.75 -10.18 -31.82
CA ASP A 10 -27.84 -9.04 -30.90
C ASP A 10 -27.53 -9.43 -29.46
N LYS A 11 -27.97 -10.61 -29.01
CA LYS A 11 -27.55 -11.14 -27.70
C LYS A 11 -26.03 -11.33 -27.65
N CYS A 12 -25.44 -11.91 -28.69
CA CYS A 12 -24.00 -12.16 -28.73
C CYS A 12 -23.19 -10.86 -28.67
N ASP A 13 -23.59 -9.82 -29.43
CA ASP A 13 -22.91 -8.53 -29.43
C ASP A 13 -23.08 -7.80 -28.10
N LYS A 14 -24.25 -7.92 -27.46
CA LYS A 14 -24.49 -7.38 -26.10
C LYS A 14 -23.61 -8.04 -25.04
N TYR A 15 -23.39 -9.37 -25.11
CA TYR A 15 -22.49 -10.07 -24.19
C TYR A 15 -21.02 -9.74 -24.46
N ILE A 16 -20.60 -9.61 -25.72
CA ILE A 16 -19.25 -9.21 -26.09
C ILE A 16 -18.95 -7.79 -25.59
N GLN A 17 -19.86 -6.84 -25.79
CA GLN A 17 -19.76 -5.49 -25.24
C GLN A 17 -19.62 -5.50 -23.71
N LYS A 18 -20.37 -6.36 -23.01
CA LYS A 18 -20.31 -6.49 -21.55
C LYS A 18 -18.99 -7.09 -21.06
N ILE A 19 -18.41 -8.03 -21.80
CA ILE A 19 -17.09 -8.61 -21.51
C ILE A 19 -15.99 -7.58 -21.75
N ILE A 20 -16.01 -6.86 -22.87
CA ILE A 20 -15.03 -5.79 -23.16
C ILE A 20 -15.09 -4.70 -22.10
N LEU A 21 -16.28 -4.30 -21.65
CA LEU A 21 -16.42 -3.30 -20.59
C LEU A 21 -15.87 -3.80 -19.24
N LYS A 22 -16.08 -5.09 -18.92
CA LYS A 22 -15.57 -5.72 -17.70
C LYS A 22 -14.06 -5.88 -17.75
N ASP A 23 -13.51 -6.36 -18.87
CA ASP A 23 -12.07 -6.47 -19.08
C ASP A 23 -11.41 -5.10 -19.01
N LYS A 24 -12.05 -4.05 -19.53
CA LYS A 24 -11.55 -2.67 -19.43
C LYS A 24 -11.51 -2.18 -17.99
N LEU A 25 -12.55 -2.47 -17.20
CA LEU A 25 -12.62 -2.12 -15.78
C LEU A 25 -11.62 -2.93 -14.95
N GLU A 26 -11.46 -4.22 -15.24
CA GLU A 26 -10.44 -5.08 -14.61
C GLU A 26 -9.02 -4.65 -14.98
N LYS A 27 -8.80 -4.19 -16.21
CA LYS A 27 -7.50 -3.66 -16.64
C LYS A 27 -7.16 -2.35 -15.94
N GLU A 28 -8.12 -1.42 -15.83
CA GLU A 28 -7.96 -0.17 -15.08
C GLU A 28 -7.73 -0.45 -13.59
N LEU A 29 -8.46 -1.40 -13.01
CA LEU A 29 -8.28 -1.80 -11.60
C LEU A 29 -6.93 -2.49 -11.35
N MET A 30 -6.50 -3.34 -12.28
CA MET A 30 -5.20 -4.01 -12.20
C MET A 30 -4.06 -3.01 -12.38
N ASP A 31 -4.21 -2.02 -13.26
CA ASP A 31 -3.21 -0.98 -13.50
C ASP A 31 -3.07 -0.05 -12.28
N ILE A 32 -4.19 0.31 -11.64
CA ILE A 32 -4.20 1.03 -10.35
C ILE A 32 -3.52 0.17 -9.26
N PHE A 33 -3.79 -1.13 -9.22
CA PHE A 33 -3.18 -2.00 -8.21
C PHE A 33 -1.69 -2.22 -8.47
N THR A 34 -1.26 -2.36 -9.73
CA THR A 34 0.15 -2.52 -10.09
C THR A 34 0.94 -1.23 -9.90
N THR A 35 0.36 -0.07 -10.19
CA THR A 35 0.99 1.23 -9.90
C THR A 35 1.18 1.42 -8.40
N LEU A 36 0.16 1.13 -7.59
CA LEU A 36 0.25 1.12 -6.12
C LEU A 36 1.27 0.10 -5.58
N GLN A 37 1.51 -1.01 -6.28
CA GLN A 37 2.43 -2.06 -5.84
C GLN A 37 3.87 -1.85 -6.35
N THR A 38 4.07 -1.22 -7.52
CA THR A 38 5.37 -0.74 -7.97
C THR A 38 5.89 0.43 -7.15
N ASP A 39 4.98 1.25 -6.58
CA ASP A 39 5.33 2.26 -5.57
C ASP A 39 5.83 1.65 -4.25
N ILE A 40 5.59 0.35 -4.01
CA ILE A 40 6.04 -0.39 -2.82
C ILE A 40 7.37 -1.15 -3.07
N GLN A 41 7.72 -1.45 -4.32
CA GLN A 41 8.89 -2.29 -4.63
C GLN A 41 10.03 -1.59 -5.40
N ASN A 42 9.90 -0.33 -5.78
CA ASN A 42 11.02 0.41 -6.37
C ASN A 42 11.91 1.04 -5.30
N GLU A 43 13.13 0.51 -5.21
CA GLU A 43 14.36 1.09 -4.69
C GLU A 43 14.35 2.61 -4.44
N ALA A 44 13.86 3.03 -3.28
CA ALA A 44 14.30 4.20 -2.54
C ALA A 44 13.62 4.15 -1.18
N ILE A 45 14.38 4.50 -0.15
CA ILE A 45 13.89 4.87 1.18
C ILE A 45 12.50 5.50 1.06
N PRO A 46 11.48 5.03 1.81
CA PRO A 46 10.11 5.52 1.64
C PRO A 46 10.13 7.03 1.88
N THR A 47 10.05 7.78 0.80
CA THR A 47 9.96 9.23 0.86
C THR A 47 8.63 9.56 1.51
N CYS A 48 8.70 10.44 2.49
CA CYS A 48 7.65 10.90 3.39
C CYS A 48 6.32 11.38 2.79
N SER A 49 6.19 11.34 1.46
CA SER A 49 5.03 11.80 0.71
C SER A 49 4.06 10.68 0.30
N ALA A 50 4.38 9.40 0.52
CA ALA A 50 3.56 8.27 0.02
C ALA A 50 2.52 7.71 1.02
N PHE A 51 2.01 8.53 1.95
CA PHE A 51 0.75 8.23 2.64
C PHE A 51 -0.23 9.43 2.59
N PRO A 52 -0.58 9.99 1.43
CA PRO A 52 -1.83 10.72 1.32
C PRO A 52 -2.96 9.67 1.25
N GLU A 53 -3.78 9.64 2.31
CA GLU A 53 -5.22 9.41 2.15
C GLU A 53 -5.72 8.05 1.64
N PHE A 54 -5.20 6.92 2.13
CA PHE A 54 -6.06 5.72 2.19
C PHE A 54 -7.29 5.91 3.11
N GLY A 55 -7.34 7.00 3.89
CA GLY A 55 -8.53 7.46 4.60
C GLY A 55 -9.67 7.95 3.70
N ALA A 56 -9.40 8.32 2.43
CA ALA A 56 -10.42 8.80 1.50
C ALA A 56 -11.08 7.66 0.69
N ILE A 57 -10.43 6.50 0.58
CA ILE A 57 -10.94 5.36 -0.18
C ILE A 57 -11.62 4.36 0.77
N GLY A 58 -12.73 4.78 1.37
CA GLY A 58 -13.77 3.87 1.88
C GLY A 58 -13.32 2.77 2.86
N GLY A 59 -12.42 3.07 3.80
CA GLY A 59 -12.02 2.11 4.84
C GLY A 59 -13.17 1.83 5.80
N THR A 60 -13.59 0.56 5.89
CA THR A 60 -14.46 0.06 6.97
C THR A 60 -13.83 0.36 8.35
N VAL A 61 -14.62 0.36 9.42
CA VAL A 61 -14.17 0.59 10.83
C VAL A 61 -12.90 -0.18 11.22
N VAL A 62 -12.64 -1.31 10.57
CA VAL A 62 -11.46 -2.16 10.73
C VAL A 62 -10.17 -1.43 10.32
N TYR A 63 -10.18 -0.65 9.23
CA TYR A 63 -9.01 0.10 8.77
C TYR A 63 -8.65 1.23 9.73
N ALA A 64 -9.64 1.97 10.23
CA ALA A 64 -9.40 3.03 11.22
C ALA A 64 -8.82 2.48 12.53
N ALA A 65 -9.31 1.33 13.00
CA ALA A 65 -8.77 0.66 14.18
C ALA A 65 -7.33 0.15 13.96
N ALA A 66 -7.05 -0.44 12.79
CA ALA A 66 -5.72 -0.89 12.40
C ALA A 66 -4.70 0.26 12.33
N VAL A 67 -5.08 1.40 11.72
CA VAL A 67 -4.24 2.59 11.64
C VAL A 67 -3.98 3.16 13.03
N LYS A 68 -5.00 3.23 13.90
CA LYS A 68 -4.83 3.70 15.28
C LYS A 68 -3.84 2.82 16.06
N ALA A 69 -4.00 1.50 15.98
CA ALA A 69 -3.10 0.55 16.63
C ALA A 69 -1.66 0.68 16.09
N ALA A 70 -1.49 0.82 14.77
CA ALA A 70 -0.18 1.03 14.17
C ALA A 70 0.47 2.35 14.62
N ILE A 71 -0.31 3.43 14.75
CA ILE A 71 0.16 4.73 15.26
C ILE A 71 0.65 4.60 16.69
N ASP A 72 -0.13 3.95 17.57
CA ASP A 72 0.25 3.78 18.98
C ASP A 72 1.56 3.00 19.11
N VAL A 73 1.74 1.95 18.31
CA VAL A 73 2.98 1.14 18.27
C VAL A 73 4.15 1.95 17.73
N GLY A 74 4.00 2.63 16.59
CA GLY A 74 5.06 3.44 15.98
C GLY A 74 5.49 4.60 16.87
N MET A 75 4.54 5.30 17.51
CA MET A 75 4.84 6.35 18.47
C MET A 75 5.58 5.83 19.70
N LYS A 76 5.16 4.67 20.23
CA LYS A 76 5.84 4.06 21.37
C LYS A 76 7.30 3.71 21.03
N ALA A 77 7.52 3.07 19.87
CA ALA A 77 8.86 2.73 19.39
C ALA A 77 9.73 3.98 19.19
N ALA A 78 9.18 5.06 18.60
CA ALA A 78 9.89 6.33 18.47
C ALA A 78 10.30 6.91 19.83
N ILE A 79 9.40 6.94 20.81
CA ILE A 79 9.68 7.48 22.14
C ILE A 79 10.74 6.62 22.86
N GLU A 80 10.66 5.30 22.75
CA GLU A 80 11.65 4.38 23.35
C GLU A 80 13.03 4.53 22.70
N GLY A 81 13.10 4.59 21.37
CA GLY A 81 14.35 4.85 20.65
C GLY A 81 14.96 6.21 20.99
N LEU A 82 14.14 7.26 21.07
CA LEU A 82 14.59 8.61 21.45
C LEU A 82 15.07 8.68 22.90
N LYS A 83 14.54 7.87 23.82
CA LYS A 83 15.09 7.76 25.19
C LYS A 83 16.50 7.16 25.19
N GLY A 84 16.84 6.31 24.22
CA GLY A 84 18.16 5.74 24.02
C GLY A 84 19.20 6.72 23.45
N VAL A 85 18.76 7.89 22.98
CA VAL A 85 19.64 8.95 22.47
C VAL A 85 20.31 9.66 23.65
N THR A 86 21.63 9.56 23.71
CA THR A 86 22.45 10.10 24.79
C THR A 86 22.20 11.60 24.98
N GLY A 87 21.86 12.01 26.21
CA GLY A 87 21.63 13.42 26.55
C GLY A 87 20.26 13.98 26.14
N LEU A 88 19.53 13.35 25.22
CA LEU A 88 18.21 13.81 24.79
C LEU A 88 17.16 13.64 25.90
N SER A 89 17.19 12.49 26.57
CA SER A 89 16.33 12.21 27.74
C SER A 89 16.58 13.15 28.91
N ALA A 90 17.83 13.50 29.18
CA ALA A 90 18.18 14.46 30.23
C ALA A 90 17.72 15.90 29.90
N LEU A 91 17.79 16.28 28.62
CA LEU A 91 17.45 17.62 28.15
C LEU A 91 15.93 17.87 28.14
N LEU A 92 15.15 16.88 27.71
CA LEU A 92 13.70 17.02 27.51
C LEU A 92 12.88 16.40 28.63
N LYS A 93 13.42 15.43 29.37
CA LYS A 93 12.73 14.68 30.41
C LYS A 93 11.40 14.12 29.89
N GLU A 94 10.28 14.49 30.50
CA GLU A 94 8.94 14.06 30.11
C GLU A 94 8.48 14.65 28.76
N LYS A 95 9.12 15.72 28.28
CA LYS A 95 8.73 16.42 27.05
C LYS A 95 9.06 15.66 25.76
N ILE A 96 9.78 14.53 25.84
CA ILE A 96 10.05 13.67 24.67
C ILE A 96 8.75 13.19 24.02
N THR A 97 7.71 12.96 24.82
CA THR A 97 6.39 12.52 24.33
C THR A 97 5.76 13.51 23.35
N TYR A 98 5.97 14.81 23.54
CA TYR A 98 5.44 15.87 22.66
C TYR A 98 6.25 16.05 21.37
N LEU A 99 7.45 15.49 21.28
CA LEU A 99 8.26 15.56 20.07
C LEU A 99 7.79 14.59 19.01
N VAL A 100 7.18 13.48 19.42
CA VAL A 100 6.69 12.46 18.50
C VAL A 100 5.24 12.75 18.19
N THR A 101 4.93 12.95 16.91
CA THR A 101 3.57 13.19 16.41
C THR A 101 3.19 12.13 15.40
N PRO A 102 1.88 11.90 15.17
CA PRO A 102 1.41 10.95 14.18
C PRO A 102 1.91 11.16 12.74
N THR A 103 2.46 12.34 12.46
CA THR A 103 2.96 12.73 11.14
C THR A 103 4.47 12.63 11.02
N ASN A 104 5.23 12.83 12.11
CA ASN A 104 6.69 12.86 12.02
C ASN A 104 7.34 11.48 12.24
N PHE A 105 6.78 10.59 13.05
CA PHE A 105 7.41 9.29 13.33
C PHE A 105 7.36 8.37 12.11
N LYS A 106 6.36 8.58 11.24
CA LYS A 106 6.22 7.87 9.96
C LYS A 106 7.38 8.16 9.00
N CYS A 107 8.18 9.16 9.35
CA CYS A 107 9.11 9.85 8.49
C CYS A 107 10.45 9.99 9.18
N PRO A 108 11.41 9.09 8.89
CA PRO A 108 12.70 9.10 9.57
C PRO A 108 13.36 10.49 9.54
N ASP A 109 13.43 11.11 8.36
CA ASP A 109 14.04 12.44 8.17
C ASP A 109 13.32 13.57 8.93
N ALA A 110 11.98 13.52 8.98
CA ALA A 110 11.20 14.52 9.71
C ALA A 110 11.46 14.40 11.23
N LEU A 111 11.51 13.18 11.76
CA LEU A 111 11.81 12.96 13.17
C LEU A 111 13.26 13.36 13.51
N ILE A 112 14.23 13.04 12.65
CA ILE A 112 15.63 13.45 12.81
C ILE A 112 15.75 14.98 12.84
N THR A 113 15.06 15.67 11.92
CA THR A 113 15.04 17.14 11.85
C THR A 113 14.44 17.76 13.11
N VAL A 114 13.37 17.17 13.64
CA VAL A 114 12.77 17.60 14.91
C VAL A 114 13.78 17.49 16.05
N VAL A 115 14.57 16.41 16.13
CA VAL A 115 15.62 16.26 17.16
C VAL A 115 16.76 17.27 16.96
N GLN A 116 17.16 17.55 15.73
CA GLN A 116 18.14 18.60 15.42
C GLN A 116 17.64 19.99 15.85
N ASN A 117 16.37 20.30 15.62
CA ASN A 117 15.75 21.54 16.07
C ASN A 117 15.72 21.65 17.59
N VAL A 118 15.52 20.54 18.31
CA VAL A 118 15.64 20.52 19.78
C VAL A 118 17.05 20.92 20.21
N LYS A 119 18.10 20.33 19.60
CA LYS A 119 19.49 20.73 19.89
C LYS A 119 19.65 22.23 19.68
N ASN A 120 19.29 22.74 18.51
CA ASN A 120 19.50 24.15 18.15
C ASN A 120 18.71 25.13 19.05
N THR A 121 17.51 24.75 19.50
CA THR A 121 16.64 25.64 20.29
C THR A 121 16.80 25.51 21.80
N LYS A 122 17.19 24.34 22.30
CA LYS A 122 17.33 24.06 23.75
C LYS A 122 18.75 24.16 24.25
N CYS A 123 19.74 24.08 23.38
CA CYS A 123 21.14 24.31 23.73
C CYS A 123 21.53 25.80 23.65
N VAL A 124 20.73 26.65 24.29
CA VAL A 124 20.97 28.10 24.37
C VAL A 124 21.05 28.51 25.84
N GLY A 125 21.94 29.46 26.18
CA GLY A 125 22.07 30.00 27.54
C GLY A 125 22.81 29.07 28.51
N THR A 126 22.25 28.78 29.68
CA THR A 126 22.92 27.96 30.72
C THR A 126 22.88 26.44 30.43
N ALA A 127 22.00 26.00 29.50
CA ALA A 127 21.91 24.61 29.06
C ALA A 127 23.13 24.16 28.24
N THR A 128 23.84 25.11 27.61
CA THR A 128 25.00 24.90 26.75
C THR A 128 26.16 24.20 27.46
N ASN A 129 26.28 24.40 28.78
CA ASN A 129 27.40 23.91 29.58
C ASN A 129 27.03 22.77 30.54
N SER A 130 25.77 22.34 30.57
CA SER A 130 25.27 21.38 31.56
C SER A 130 24.69 20.10 30.98
N GLN A 131 24.30 20.10 29.70
CA GLN A 131 23.70 18.94 29.04
C GLN A 131 24.64 18.36 27.99
N ILE A 132 24.86 17.04 28.05
CA ILE A 132 25.76 16.31 27.13
C ILE A 132 25.40 16.60 25.67
N LEU A 133 24.11 16.68 25.34
CA LEU A 133 23.66 16.96 23.96
C LEU A 133 24.13 18.34 23.44
N CYS A 134 24.36 19.30 24.34
CA CYS A 134 24.72 20.68 24.02
C CYS A 134 26.23 20.94 24.05
N ILE A 135 26.98 20.13 24.79
CA ILE A 135 28.44 20.22 24.93
C ILE A 135 29.13 19.52 23.76
N LEU A 136 28.48 18.51 23.17
CA LEU A 136 29.07 17.71 22.11
C LEU A 136 29.39 18.57 20.87
N PRO A 137 30.65 18.54 20.39
CA PRO A 137 31.00 19.18 19.13
C PRO A 137 30.30 18.47 17.95
N GLU A 138 30.16 19.18 16.83
CA GLU A 138 29.32 18.75 15.71
C GLU A 138 29.76 17.39 15.12
N ASP A 139 31.07 17.14 15.09
CA ASP A 139 31.67 15.88 14.66
C ASP A 139 31.25 14.68 15.54
N GLN A 140 31.23 14.87 16.85
CA GLN A 140 30.77 13.83 17.79
C GLN A 140 29.26 13.66 17.75
N TRP A 141 28.52 14.73 17.47
CA TRP A 141 27.08 14.65 17.27
C TRP A 141 26.74 13.77 16.06
N VAL A 142 27.40 14.00 14.92
CA VAL A 142 27.23 13.21 13.69
C VAL A 142 27.65 11.75 13.88
N THR A 143 28.68 11.47 14.66
CA THR A 143 29.18 10.10 14.83
C THR A 143 28.47 9.29 15.91
N ARG A 144 27.92 9.93 16.96
CA ARG A 144 27.37 9.23 18.14
C ARG A 144 25.88 9.39 18.35
N ILE A 145 25.33 10.56 18.00
CA ILE A 145 23.95 10.93 18.29
C ILE A 145 23.09 10.74 17.05
N TYR A 146 23.53 11.28 15.92
CA TYR A 146 22.85 11.15 14.64
C TYR A 146 22.47 9.70 14.26
N PRO A 147 23.38 8.70 14.31
CA PRO A 147 23.01 7.33 13.95
C PRO A 147 21.95 6.73 14.89
N LYS A 148 21.99 7.05 16.19
CA LYS A 148 20.98 6.60 17.15
C LYS A 148 19.62 7.23 16.89
N THR A 149 19.58 8.51 16.52
CA THR A 149 18.34 9.16 16.10
C THR A 149 17.79 8.58 14.82
N VAL A 150 18.66 8.23 13.86
CA VAL A 150 18.26 7.56 12.60
C VAL A 150 17.70 6.18 12.89
N GLU A 151 18.36 5.39 13.74
CA GLU A 151 17.92 4.06 14.14
C GLU A 151 16.54 4.11 14.82
N ALA A 152 16.38 4.99 15.82
CA ALA A 152 15.09 5.20 16.50
C ALA A 152 13.97 5.58 15.53
N ALA A 153 14.27 6.44 14.55
CA ALA A 153 13.29 6.89 13.58
C ALA A 153 12.94 5.79 12.56
N ARG A 154 13.92 4.97 12.16
CA ARG A 154 13.72 3.81 11.30
C ARG A 154 12.88 2.75 11.99
N GLU A 155 13.23 2.37 13.22
CA GLU A 155 12.49 1.40 14.02
C GLU A 155 11.02 1.82 14.23
N ALA A 156 10.77 3.11 14.49
CA ALA A 156 9.43 3.64 14.61
C ALA A 156 8.61 3.48 13.32
N SER A 157 9.22 3.81 12.18
CA SER A 157 8.57 3.69 10.87
C SER A 157 8.29 2.22 10.52
N GLU A 158 9.21 1.31 10.82
CA GLU A 158 9.07 -0.13 10.57
C GLU A 158 8.05 -0.77 11.50
N ALA A 159 8.01 -0.38 12.78
CA ALA A 159 7.01 -0.85 13.72
C ALA A 159 5.59 -0.45 13.29
N TYR A 160 5.42 0.75 12.72
CA TYR A 160 4.16 1.18 12.13
C TYR A 160 3.81 0.38 10.87
N ILE A 161 4.72 0.25 9.91
CA ILE A 161 4.48 -0.45 8.64
C ILE A 161 4.18 -1.94 8.89
N SER A 162 4.93 -2.60 9.77
CA SER A 162 4.73 -4.01 10.12
C SER A 162 3.40 -4.24 10.84
N THR A 163 3.04 -3.38 11.80
CA THR A 163 1.75 -3.48 12.50
C THR A 163 0.57 -3.21 11.59
N LEU A 164 0.69 -2.20 10.72
CA LEU A 164 -0.32 -1.89 9.72
C LEU A 164 -0.48 -3.06 8.74
N SER A 165 0.63 -3.62 8.25
CA SER A 165 0.61 -4.76 7.32
C SER A 165 0.03 -6.00 7.98
N ASN A 166 0.37 -6.33 9.22
CA ASN A 166 -0.24 -7.46 9.94
C ASN A 166 -1.74 -7.26 10.18
N SER A 167 -2.18 -6.03 10.42
CA SER A 167 -3.60 -5.71 10.61
C SER A 167 -4.39 -5.66 9.30
N THR A 168 -3.72 -5.36 8.18
CA THR A 168 -4.33 -5.19 6.85
C THR A 168 -4.05 -6.37 5.93
N THR A 169 -3.24 -7.34 6.35
CA THR A 169 -2.96 -8.53 5.54
C THR A 169 -4.30 -9.15 5.21
N ILE A 170 -4.50 -9.28 3.91
CA ILE A 170 -5.63 -9.89 3.23
C ILE A 170 -5.82 -11.37 3.69
N THR A 171 -4.98 -11.86 4.60
CA THR A 171 -5.06 -13.16 5.26
C THR A 171 -6.39 -13.37 5.96
N THR A 172 -7.07 -12.36 6.52
CA THR A 172 -8.41 -12.58 7.08
C THR A 172 -9.46 -12.87 6.00
N PHE A 173 -9.38 -12.22 4.83
CA PHE A 173 -10.26 -12.51 3.70
C PHE A 173 -9.88 -13.82 3.00
N LEU A 174 -8.59 -14.13 2.85
CA LEU A 174 -8.10 -15.30 2.11
C LEU A 174 -8.02 -16.58 2.94
N THR A 175 -8.10 -16.50 4.27
CA THR A 175 -8.21 -17.70 5.14
C THR A 175 -9.66 -18.08 5.42
N HIS A 176 -10.62 -17.19 5.10
CA HIS A 176 -12.02 -17.55 5.25
C HIS A 176 -12.42 -18.60 4.20
N PRO A 177 -12.87 -19.80 4.64
CA PRO A 177 -13.20 -20.90 3.73
C PRO A 177 -14.30 -20.53 2.72
N ILE A 178 -15.18 -19.59 3.09
CA ILE A 178 -16.24 -19.05 2.22
C ILE A 178 -15.66 -18.29 1.02
N VAL A 179 -14.63 -17.48 1.25
CA VAL A 179 -13.99 -16.66 0.20
C VAL A 179 -13.15 -17.52 -0.73
N ILE A 180 -12.41 -18.49 -0.18
CA ILE A 180 -11.65 -19.47 -0.98
C ILE A 180 -12.60 -20.24 -1.90
N SER A 181 -13.73 -20.72 -1.38
CA SER A 181 -14.74 -21.42 -2.17
C SER A 181 -15.28 -20.55 -3.32
N ALA A 182 -15.58 -19.28 -3.04
CA ALA A 182 -16.05 -18.34 -4.06
C ALA A 182 -15.02 -18.09 -5.17
N ILE A 183 -13.74 -17.92 -4.83
CA ILE A 183 -12.65 -17.73 -5.79
C ILE A 183 -12.50 -18.94 -6.72
N VAL A 184 -12.57 -20.15 -6.17
CA VAL A 184 -12.50 -21.40 -6.96
C VAL A 184 -13.69 -21.51 -7.92
N VAL A 185 -14.90 -21.16 -7.48
CA VAL A 185 -16.08 -21.18 -8.35
C VAL A 185 -15.97 -20.17 -9.49
N ILE A 186 -15.48 -18.96 -9.20
CA ILE A 186 -15.29 -17.90 -10.22
C ILE A 186 -14.22 -18.30 -11.24
N SER A 187 -13.11 -18.90 -10.79
CA SER A 187 -12.03 -19.32 -11.70
C SER A 187 -12.46 -20.44 -12.64
N ILE A 188 -13.23 -21.43 -12.15
CA ILE A 188 -13.83 -22.48 -12.98
C ILE A 188 -14.80 -21.87 -14.01
N ALA A 189 -15.64 -20.92 -13.60
CA ALA A 189 -16.57 -20.25 -14.51
C ALA A 189 -15.84 -19.48 -15.62
N LEU A 190 -14.72 -18.82 -15.32
CA LEU A 190 -13.88 -18.13 -16.31
C LEU A 190 -13.22 -19.10 -17.30
N ILE A 191 -12.69 -20.23 -16.81
CA ILE A 191 -12.12 -21.27 -17.68
C ILE A 191 -13.18 -21.81 -18.66
N LEU A 192 -14.38 -22.10 -18.17
CA LEU A 192 -15.50 -22.55 -19.01
C LEU A 192 -15.92 -21.49 -20.02
N LEU A 193 -15.92 -20.20 -19.64
CA LEU A 193 -16.21 -19.08 -20.52
C LEU A 193 -15.18 -19.00 -21.67
N ILE A 194 -13.89 -19.10 -21.35
CA ILE A 194 -12.80 -19.04 -22.35
C ILE A 194 -12.91 -20.22 -23.33
N ILE A 195 -13.08 -21.44 -22.82
CA ILE A 195 -13.25 -22.64 -23.66
C ILE A 195 -14.49 -22.49 -24.55
N TYR A 196 -15.61 -22.02 -23.99
CA TYR A 196 -16.84 -21.77 -24.74
C TYR A 196 -16.62 -20.76 -25.87
N LEU A 197 -15.92 -19.65 -25.62
CA LEU A 197 -15.60 -18.64 -26.62
C LEU A 197 -14.72 -19.22 -27.75
N ILE A 198 -13.71 -20.03 -27.41
CA ILE A 198 -12.86 -20.72 -28.40
C ILE A 198 -13.69 -21.66 -29.28
N LEU A 199 -14.57 -22.47 -28.68
CA LEU A 199 -15.44 -23.40 -29.42
C LEU A 199 -16.43 -22.66 -30.32
N CYS A 200 -17.05 -21.58 -29.82
CA CYS A 200 -17.97 -20.75 -30.59
C CYS A 200 -17.25 -20.09 -31.78
N TYR A 201 -16.02 -19.60 -31.57
CA TYR A 201 -15.17 -19.04 -32.61
C TYR A 201 -14.85 -20.08 -33.70
N ARG A 202 -14.43 -21.30 -33.33
CA ARG A 202 -14.17 -22.40 -34.28
C ARG A 202 -15.41 -22.76 -35.09
N ARG A 203 -16.60 -22.81 -34.46
CA ARG A 203 -17.86 -23.13 -35.13
C ARG A 203 -18.25 -22.05 -36.15
N LYS A 204 -18.11 -20.77 -35.82
CA LYS A 204 -18.33 -19.67 -36.76
C LYS A 204 -17.36 -19.71 -37.95
N LYS A 205 -16.08 -20.05 -37.74
CA LYS A 205 -15.09 -20.21 -38.82
C LYS A 205 -15.46 -21.35 -39.78
N LYS A 206 -15.91 -22.50 -39.27
CA LYS A 206 -16.38 -23.62 -40.12
C LYS A 206 -17.58 -23.22 -40.99
N MET A 207 -18.53 -22.46 -40.46
CA MET A 207 -19.71 -22.03 -41.23
C MET A 207 -19.37 -21.02 -42.34
N LYS A 208 -18.41 -20.12 -42.12
CA LYS A 208 -17.93 -19.19 -43.16
C LYS A 208 -17.25 -19.93 -44.32
N LYS A 209 -16.40 -20.93 -44.03
CA LYS A 209 -15.78 -21.76 -45.06
C LYS A 209 -16.81 -22.49 -45.90
N LYS A 210 -17.80 -23.13 -45.26
CA LYS A 210 -18.88 -23.84 -45.98
C LYS A 210 -19.64 -22.93 -46.96
N LEU A 211 -19.93 -21.70 -46.56
CA LEU A 211 -20.62 -20.71 -47.41
C LEU A 211 -19.78 -20.31 -48.64
N GLN A 212 -18.46 -20.24 -48.52
CA GLN A 212 -17.58 -19.95 -49.65
C GLN A 212 -17.53 -21.12 -50.64
N TYR A 213 -17.45 -22.36 -50.16
CA TYR A 213 -17.51 -23.55 -51.04
C TYR A 213 -18.84 -23.67 -51.78
N THR A 214 -19.98 -23.31 -51.16
CA THR A 214 -21.28 -23.33 -51.85
C THR A 214 -21.41 -22.23 -52.92
N LYS A 215 -20.66 -21.13 -52.80
CA LYS A 215 -20.62 -20.07 -53.80
C LYS A 215 -19.72 -20.39 -54.99
N LEU A 216 -18.74 -21.27 -54.83
CA LEU A 216 -17.82 -21.68 -55.90
C LEU A 216 -18.38 -22.82 -56.77
N LEU A 217 -19.37 -23.56 -56.25
CA LEU A 217 -20.04 -24.68 -56.94
C LEU A 217 -21.32 -24.27 -57.70
N LYS A 218 -21.62 -22.96 -57.75
CA LYS A 218 -22.73 -22.39 -58.50
C LYS A 218 -22.17 -21.38 -59.49
#